data_AF-A0A974UN10-F1
#
_entry.id   AF-A0A974UN10-F1
#
_cell.length_a   1.000
_cell.length_b   1.000
_cell.length_c   1.000
_cell.angle_alpha   90.00
_cell.angle_beta   90.00
_cell.angle_gamma   90.00
#
_symmetry.space_group_name_H-M   'P 1'
#
loop_
_entity.id
_entity.type
_entity.pdbx_description
1 polymer ?
#
loop_
_entity_poly.entity_id
_entity_poly.type
_entity_poly.pdbx_seq_one_letter_code
_entity_poly.pdbx_strand_id
1 'polypeptide(L)'
;MRTGRGFVALIGPGLTEDVDEARLTTNALWEAVTGEPGTQHRHEQVKVVDRGEKAEAERKASNERFYGAKRQRAQAAAKEPATDAQLRYLSSLVNQVSTEVFDAQFAIAVKGTGIVPRRPRETALQAVSPLTKATARTLITNPANRP
;
A
#
# COMPACT_ATOMS: atom_id res chain seq x y z
N MET A 1 -17.52 -1.25 22.34
CA MET A 1 -17.15 -1.98 21.09
C MET A 1 -17.43 -1.07 19.90
N ARG A 2 -16.41 -0.76 19.08
CA ARG A 2 -16.53 0.08 17.87
C ARG A 2 -17.11 -0.76 16.73
N THR A 3 -18.32 -0.46 16.29
CA THR A 3 -18.93 -1.02 15.07
C THR A 3 -19.02 0.07 14.01
N GLY A 4 -18.40 -0.19 12.84
CA GLY A 4 -18.41 0.58 11.58
C GLY A 4 -18.73 2.08 11.64
N ARG A 5 -17.72 2.94 11.44
CA ARG A 5 -17.93 4.31 10.95
C ARG A 5 -17.97 4.22 9.42
N GLY A 6 -19.16 4.19 8.82
CA GLY A 6 -19.29 4.55 7.42
C GLY A 6 -18.94 6.03 7.24
N PHE A 7 -18.36 6.37 6.10
CA PHE A 7 -18.18 7.74 5.68
C PHE A 7 -18.93 7.90 4.36
N VAL A 8 -19.86 8.84 4.32
CA VAL A 8 -20.48 9.29 3.06
C VAL A 8 -19.63 10.44 2.52
N ALA A 9 -19.26 10.39 1.24
CA ALA A 9 -18.46 11.41 0.57
C ALA A 9 -19.30 12.07 -0.52
N LEU A 10 -19.35 13.41 -0.52
CA LEU A 10 -19.90 14.21 -1.60
C LEU A 10 -18.77 14.62 -2.54
N ILE A 11 -18.98 14.46 -3.85
CA ILE A 11 -17.96 14.67 -4.87
C ILE A 11 -18.58 15.42 -6.06
N GLY A 12 -18.21 16.68 -6.28
CA GLY A 12 -18.68 17.50 -7.40
C GLY A 12 -18.59 19.01 -7.14
N PRO A 13 -18.42 19.85 -8.18
CA PRO A 13 -18.46 21.30 -8.05
C PRO A 13 -19.86 21.78 -7.65
N GLY A 14 -19.96 22.76 -6.75
CA GLY A 14 -21.22 23.33 -6.27
C GLY A 14 -21.98 22.50 -5.22
N LEU A 15 -21.45 21.36 -4.76
CA LEU A 15 -22.12 20.51 -3.75
C LEU A 15 -21.99 21.00 -2.30
N THR A 16 -21.18 22.03 -2.06
CA THR A 16 -20.88 22.57 -0.72
C THR A 16 -21.18 24.06 -0.62
N GLU A 17 -21.71 24.67 -1.69
CA GLU A 17 -22.16 26.05 -1.65
C GLU A 17 -23.36 26.12 -0.69
N ASP A 18 -23.27 26.97 0.34
CA ASP A 18 -24.24 27.16 1.41
C ASP A 18 -24.44 25.98 2.39
N VAL A 19 -23.54 25.00 2.40
CA VAL A 19 -23.59 23.87 3.34
C VAL A 19 -22.83 24.20 4.64
N ASP A 20 -23.54 24.21 5.77
CA ASP A 20 -22.91 24.28 7.11
C ASP A 20 -22.20 22.96 7.45
N GLU A 21 -20.94 22.85 7.06
CA GLU A 21 -20.10 21.67 7.29
C GLU A 21 -19.95 21.30 8.77
N ALA A 22 -20.09 22.27 9.69
CA ALA A 22 -19.99 22.04 11.13
C ALA A 22 -21.26 21.39 11.72
N ARG A 23 -22.39 21.46 10.99
CA ARG A 23 -23.68 20.84 11.35
C ARG A 23 -24.06 19.68 10.43
N LEU A 24 -23.16 19.26 9.53
CA LEU A 24 -23.44 18.22 8.55
C LEU A 24 -23.61 16.85 9.23
N THR A 25 -24.81 16.29 9.13
CA THR A 25 -25.14 14.93 9.55
C THR A 25 -25.69 14.15 8.36
N THR A 26 -25.72 12.81 8.45
CA THR A 26 -26.35 11.97 7.42
C THR A 26 -27.82 12.34 7.18
N ASN A 27 -28.54 12.81 8.21
CA ASN A 27 -29.94 13.24 8.07
C ASN A 27 -30.08 14.59 7.38
N ALA A 28 -29.25 15.57 7.76
CA ALA A 28 -29.22 16.86 7.08
C ALA A 28 -28.85 16.69 5.60
N LEU A 29 -27.96 15.75 5.30
CA LEU A 29 -27.61 15.40 3.92
C LEU A 29 -28.75 14.71 3.17
N TRP A 30 -29.43 13.74 3.81
CA TRP A 30 -30.58 13.05 3.23
C TRP A 30 -31.68 14.05 2.84
N GLU A 31 -32.00 14.96 3.74
CA GLU A 31 -33.00 16.01 3.52
C GLU A 31 -32.59 16.98 2.42
N ALA A 32 -31.33 17.41 2.38
CA ALA A 32 -30.84 18.27 1.31
C ALA A 32 -30.91 17.60 -0.09
N VAL A 33 -30.67 16.29 -0.19
CA VAL A 33 -30.67 15.57 -1.47
C VAL A 33 -32.08 15.16 -1.92
N THR A 34 -32.95 14.79 -0.98
CA THR A 34 -34.25 14.18 -1.29
C THR A 34 -35.44 15.10 -1.04
N GLY A 35 -35.26 16.18 -0.27
CA GLY A 35 -36.35 17.03 0.21
C GLY A 35 -37.17 16.42 1.36
N GLU A 36 -36.82 15.22 1.82
CA GLU A 36 -37.52 14.53 2.91
C GLU A 36 -36.70 14.51 4.20
N PRO A 37 -37.32 14.67 5.39
CA PRO A 37 -36.59 14.62 6.65
C PRO A 37 -35.81 13.30 6.81
N GLY A 38 -34.52 13.38 7.15
CA GLY A 38 -33.72 12.21 7.45
C GLY A 38 -34.21 11.50 8.72
N THR A 39 -34.70 10.27 8.59
CA THR A 39 -35.31 9.50 9.70
C THR A 39 -34.33 8.60 10.44
N GLN A 40 -33.03 8.66 10.12
CA GLN A 40 -32.05 7.75 10.73
C GLN A 40 -31.72 8.16 12.16
N HIS A 41 -31.76 7.19 13.09
CA HIS A 41 -31.42 7.41 14.51
C HIS A 41 -29.91 7.31 14.81
N ARG A 42 -29.10 6.90 13.82
CA ARG A 42 -27.65 6.78 13.95
C ARG A 42 -26.97 7.75 12.99
N HIS A 43 -26.26 8.72 13.54
CA HIS A 43 -25.54 9.72 12.76
C HIS A 43 -24.11 9.25 12.48
N GLU A 44 -23.73 9.22 11.21
CA GLU A 44 -22.34 9.02 10.81
C GLU A 44 -21.65 10.37 10.61
N GLN A 45 -20.33 10.41 10.80
CA GLN A 45 -19.56 11.61 10.51
C GLN A 45 -19.41 11.76 9.00
N VAL A 46 -19.83 12.90 8.47
CA VAL A 46 -19.65 13.23 7.06
C VAL A 46 -18.29 13.89 6.88
N LYS A 47 -17.52 13.46 5.88
CA LYS A 47 -16.25 14.10 5.51
C LYS A 47 -16.42 14.73 4.13
N VAL A 48 -16.37 16.05 4.09
CA VAL A 48 -16.28 16.81 2.85
C VAL A 48 -14.83 16.75 2.34
N VAL A 49 -14.65 16.47 1.06
CA VAL A 49 -13.33 16.41 0.41
C VAL A 49 -13.37 17.29 -0.83
N ASP A 50 -12.68 18.43 -0.77
CA ASP A 50 -12.45 19.25 -1.95
C ASP A 50 -11.54 18.49 -2.93
N ARG A 51 -12.03 18.34 -4.17
CA ARG A 51 -11.29 17.76 -5.30
C ARG A 51 -11.05 18.77 -6.43
N GLY A 52 -11.24 20.06 -6.16
CA GLY A 52 -10.81 21.12 -7.07
C GLY A 52 -9.32 21.01 -7.38
N GLU A 53 -8.91 21.55 -8.52
CA GLU A 53 -7.54 21.41 -9.02
C GLU A 53 -6.48 21.86 -8.00
N LYS A 54 -6.78 22.95 -7.27
CA LYS A 54 -5.92 23.48 -6.21
C LYS A 54 -5.80 22.53 -5.02
N ALA A 55 -6.91 22.01 -4.50
CA ALA A 55 -6.91 21.05 -3.39
C ALA A 55 -6.23 19.73 -3.78
N GLU A 56 -6.42 19.27 -5.00
CA GLU A 56 -5.71 18.10 -5.54
C GLU A 56 -4.20 18.35 -5.69
N ALA A 57 -3.80 19.54 -6.14
CA ALA A 57 -2.39 19.92 -6.21
C ALA A 57 -1.75 19.96 -4.81
N GLU A 58 -2.42 20.55 -3.83
CA GLU A 58 -1.96 20.60 -2.43
C GLU A 58 -1.86 19.21 -1.80
N ARG A 59 -2.85 18.34 -2.04
CA ARG A 59 -2.84 16.94 -1.60
C ARG A 59 -1.66 16.19 -2.20
N LYS A 60 -1.43 16.32 -3.52
CA LYS A 60 -0.30 15.69 -4.21
C LYS A 60 1.04 16.21 -3.66
N ALA A 61 1.16 17.52 -3.45
CA ALA A 61 2.36 18.14 -2.88
C ALA A 61 2.62 17.67 -1.43
N SER A 62 1.59 17.55 -0.61
CA SER A 62 1.69 17.02 0.76
C SER A 62 2.14 15.56 0.76
N ASN A 63 1.52 14.73 -0.09
CA ASN A 63 1.93 13.34 -0.27
C ASN A 63 3.37 13.22 -0.78
N GLU A 64 3.80 14.09 -1.69
CA GLU A 64 5.18 14.14 -2.17
C GLU A 64 6.16 14.50 -1.04
N ARG A 65 5.84 15.50 -0.21
CA ARG A 65 6.68 15.87 0.93
C ARG A 65 6.83 14.72 1.92
N PHE A 66 5.74 14.00 2.19
CA PHE A 66 5.74 12.94 3.19
C PHE A 66 6.32 11.61 2.66
N TYR A 67 5.95 11.20 1.44
CA TYR A 67 6.31 9.91 0.87
C TYR A 67 7.38 9.98 -0.23
N GLY A 68 7.75 11.16 -0.73
CA GLY A 68 8.69 11.33 -1.85
C GLY A 68 10.04 10.67 -1.59
N ALA A 69 10.67 10.99 -0.45
CA ALA A 69 11.93 10.37 -0.06
C ALA A 69 11.84 8.84 0.12
N LYS A 70 10.66 8.32 0.52
CA LYS A 70 10.43 6.87 0.62
C LYS A 70 10.29 6.23 -0.76
N ARG A 71 9.59 6.88 -1.69
CA ARG A 71 9.44 6.42 -3.07
C ARG A 71 10.77 6.44 -3.82
N GLN A 72 11.56 7.49 -3.68
CA GLN A 72 12.90 7.56 -4.28
C GLN A 72 13.79 6.41 -3.79
N ARG A 73 13.81 6.16 -2.47
CA ARG A 73 14.56 5.02 -1.90
C ARG A 73 14.05 3.67 -2.40
N ALA A 74 12.74 3.51 -2.56
CA ALA A 74 12.17 2.28 -3.11
C ALA A 74 12.54 2.07 -4.59
N GLN A 75 12.51 3.14 -5.39
CA GLN A 75 12.92 3.10 -6.80
C GLN A 75 14.41 2.81 -6.95
N ALA A 76 15.26 3.40 -6.10
CA ALA A 76 16.69 3.10 -6.06
C ALA A 76 16.94 1.62 -5.70
N ALA A 77 16.28 1.12 -4.64
CA ALA A 77 16.41 -0.27 -4.21
C ALA A 77 15.91 -1.28 -5.25
N ALA A 78 14.99 -0.89 -6.15
CA ALA A 78 14.53 -1.74 -7.25
C ALA A 78 15.56 -1.89 -8.38
N LYS A 79 16.58 -1.01 -8.43
CA LYS A 79 17.66 -1.03 -9.43
C LYS A 79 18.99 -1.48 -8.84
N GLU A 80 19.23 -1.19 -7.56
CA GLU A 80 20.44 -1.59 -6.85
C GLU A 80 20.52 -3.12 -6.69
N PRO A 81 21.69 -3.73 -6.90
CA PRO A 81 21.91 -5.13 -6.55
C PRO A 81 21.72 -5.35 -5.05
N ALA A 82 21.36 -6.57 -4.66
CA ALA A 82 21.27 -6.95 -3.25
C ALA A 82 22.64 -6.80 -2.57
N THR A 83 22.63 -6.37 -1.31
CA THR A 83 23.87 -6.20 -0.54
C THR A 83 24.42 -7.55 -0.10
N ASP A 84 25.73 -7.65 0.13
CA ASP A 84 26.37 -8.88 0.62
C ASP A 84 25.72 -9.41 1.91
N ALA A 85 25.31 -8.52 2.81
CA ALA A 85 24.60 -8.90 4.03
C ALA A 85 23.23 -9.54 3.72
N GLN A 86 22.48 -9.00 2.76
CA GLN A 86 21.22 -9.60 2.31
C GLN A 86 21.45 -10.97 1.66
N LEU A 87 22.47 -11.09 0.80
CA LEU A 87 22.81 -12.35 0.13
C LEU A 87 23.26 -13.43 1.13
N ARG A 88 24.08 -13.07 2.11
CA ARG A 88 24.49 -13.98 3.20
C ARG A 88 23.30 -14.44 4.03
N TYR A 89 22.41 -13.52 4.38
CA TYR A 89 21.20 -13.87 5.13
C TYR A 89 20.30 -14.80 4.31
N LEU A 90 20.02 -14.49 3.05
CA LEU A 90 19.22 -15.35 2.17
C LEU A 90 19.87 -16.73 1.98
N SER A 91 21.21 -16.79 1.91
CA SER A 91 21.93 -18.06 1.84
C SER A 91 21.73 -18.89 3.11
N SER A 92 21.73 -18.26 4.30
CA SER A 92 21.41 -18.95 5.55
C SER A 92 19.94 -19.37 5.63
N LEU A 93 19.04 -18.55 5.08
CA LEU A 93 17.61 -18.81 5.06
C LEU A 93 17.28 -20.11 4.33
N VAL A 94 17.92 -20.38 3.19
CA VAL A 94 17.72 -21.62 2.42
C VAL A 94 18.03 -22.88 3.24
N ASN A 95 18.92 -22.78 4.23
CA ASN A 95 19.25 -23.89 5.11
C ASN A 95 18.26 -24.03 6.28
N GLN A 96 17.48 -22.99 6.57
CA GLN A 96 16.52 -22.95 7.68
C GLN A 96 15.10 -23.33 7.24
N VAL A 97 14.72 -23.04 6.00
CA VAL A 97 13.43 -23.40 5.42
C VAL A 97 13.58 -24.56 4.44
N SER A 98 12.51 -25.33 4.19
CA SER A 98 12.57 -26.38 3.17
C SER A 98 12.79 -25.77 1.77
N THR A 99 13.41 -26.53 0.87
CA THR A 99 13.66 -26.08 -0.51
C THR A 99 12.35 -25.71 -1.22
N GLU A 100 11.28 -26.46 -0.98
CA GLU A 100 9.96 -26.21 -1.57
C GLU A 100 9.36 -24.87 -1.11
N VAL A 101 9.45 -24.56 0.18
CA VAL A 101 8.96 -23.30 0.75
C VAL A 101 9.79 -22.14 0.20
N PHE A 102 11.11 -22.29 0.16
CA PHE A 102 11.99 -21.27 -0.41
C PHE A 102 11.69 -21.00 -1.88
N ASP A 103 11.56 -22.03 -2.70
CA ASP A 103 11.35 -21.90 -4.14
C ASP A 103 9.98 -21.26 -4.45
N ALA A 104 8.94 -21.58 -3.68
CA ALA A 104 7.64 -20.92 -3.78
C ALA A 104 7.72 -19.42 -3.47
N GLN A 105 8.41 -19.03 -2.38
CA GLN A 105 8.57 -17.62 -2.03
C GLN A 105 9.50 -16.88 -2.99
N PHE A 106 10.54 -17.57 -3.50
CA PHE A 106 11.44 -17.05 -4.51
C PHE A 106 10.66 -16.70 -5.78
N ALA A 107 9.83 -17.61 -6.29
CA ALA A 107 8.97 -17.39 -7.46
C ALA A 107 8.03 -16.18 -7.28
N ILE A 108 7.46 -16.00 -6.07
CA ILE A 108 6.62 -14.84 -5.75
C ILE A 108 7.44 -13.55 -5.80
N ALA A 109 8.64 -13.54 -5.22
CA ALA A 109 9.47 -12.35 -5.13
C ALA A 109 10.03 -11.89 -6.49
N VAL A 110 10.38 -12.83 -7.37
CA VAL A 110 10.91 -12.53 -8.71
C VAL A 110 9.83 -12.27 -9.76
N LYS A 111 8.54 -12.41 -9.41
CA LYS A 111 7.44 -12.17 -10.33
C LYS A 111 7.48 -10.73 -10.85
N GLY A 112 7.60 -10.58 -12.17
CA GLY A 112 7.62 -9.27 -12.83
C GLY A 112 8.97 -8.54 -12.79
N THR A 113 10.03 -9.15 -12.25
CA THR A 113 11.38 -8.55 -12.21
C THR A 113 12.27 -8.99 -13.38
N GLY A 114 11.79 -9.89 -14.24
CA GLY A 114 12.59 -10.50 -15.31
C GLY A 114 13.63 -11.52 -14.83
N ILE A 115 13.75 -11.72 -13.52
CA ILE A 115 14.63 -12.73 -12.92
C ILE A 115 13.94 -14.09 -13.05
N VAL A 116 14.66 -15.07 -13.58
CA VAL A 116 14.15 -16.43 -13.76
C VAL A 116 14.08 -17.12 -12.39
N PRO A 117 12.98 -17.84 -12.07
CA PRO A 117 12.92 -18.68 -10.88
C PRO A 117 14.08 -19.68 -10.83
N ARG A 118 14.47 -20.07 -9.61
CA ARG A 118 15.58 -21.00 -9.37
C ARG A 118 15.42 -22.29 -10.16
N ARG A 119 16.48 -22.73 -10.83
CA ARG A 119 16.49 -23.99 -11.60
C ARG A 119 16.73 -25.20 -10.67
N PRO A 120 16.25 -26.41 -11.03
CA PRO A 120 16.31 -27.60 -10.17
C PRO A 120 17.71 -28.05 -9.68
N ARG A 121 18.80 -27.55 -10.29
CA ARG A 121 20.19 -27.87 -9.90
C ARG A 121 21.01 -26.63 -9.53
N GLU A 122 20.37 -25.48 -9.46
CA GLU A 122 21.01 -24.22 -9.16
C GLU A 122 21.21 -24.09 -7.64
N THR A 123 22.41 -23.69 -7.24
CA THR A 123 22.70 -23.42 -5.83
C THR A 123 21.93 -22.19 -5.37
N ALA A 124 21.63 -22.11 -4.07
CA ALA A 124 20.99 -20.94 -3.47
C ALA A 124 21.73 -19.63 -3.85
N LEU A 125 23.06 -19.65 -3.76
CA LEU A 125 23.92 -18.49 -4.04
C LEU A 125 23.78 -18.02 -5.50
N GLN A 126 23.72 -18.94 -6.45
CA GLN A 126 23.52 -18.65 -7.87
C GLN A 126 22.15 -18.00 -8.09
N ALA A 127 21.09 -18.58 -7.50
CA ALA A 127 19.73 -18.08 -7.61
C ALA A 127 19.53 -16.69 -6.96
N VAL A 128 20.20 -16.40 -5.84
CA VAL A 128 20.07 -15.10 -5.17
C VAL A 128 20.99 -14.01 -5.72
N SER A 129 22.05 -14.37 -6.46
CA SER A 129 23.02 -13.43 -7.03
C SER A 129 22.43 -12.34 -7.95
N PRO A 130 21.43 -12.60 -8.83
CA PRO A 130 20.82 -11.56 -9.66
C PRO A 130 19.78 -10.70 -8.92
N LEU A 131 19.54 -10.91 -7.62
CA LEU A 131 18.49 -10.20 -6.90
C LEU A 131 18.84 -8.72 -6.71
N THR A 132 17.81 -7.89 -6.84
CA THR A 132 17.87 -6.49 -6.41
C THR A 132 17.68 -6.38 -4.91
N LYS A 133 18.11 -5.25 -4.32
CA LYS A 133 17.91 -4.94 -2.90
C LYS A 133 16.43 -4.96 -2.50
N ALA A 134 15.52 -4.54 -3.39
CA ALA A 134 14.08 -4.60 -3.19
C ALA A 134 13.57 -6.04 -3.17
N THR A 135 13.94 -6.87 -4.16
CA THR A 135 13.50 -8.27 -4.22
C THR A 135 14.04 -9.09 -3.05
N ALA A 136 15.31 -8.89 -2.70
CA ALA A 136 15.92 -9.52 -1.53
C ALA A 136 15.18 -9.12 -0.23
N ARG A 137 14.82 -7.85 -0.08
CA ARG A 137 14.05 -7.38 1.08
C ARG A 137 12.68 -8.05 1.16
N THR A 138 11.96 -8.18 0.05
CA THR A 138 10.66 -8.88 0.02
C THR A 138 10.79 -10.31 0.54
N LEU A 139 11.80 -11.04 0.08
CA LEU A 139 12.08 -12.41 0.56
C LEU A 139 12.40 -12.46 2.05
N ILE A 140 13.22 -11.55 2.55
CA ILE A 140 13.63 -11.49 3.96
C ILE A 140 12.44 -11.17 4.88
N THR A 141 11.56 -10.25 4.46
CA THR A 141 10.43 -9.80 5.29
C THR A 141 9.21 -10.72 5.22
N ASN A 142 9.24 -11.74 4.36
CA ASN A 142 8.11 -12.63 4.19
C ASN A 142 7.90 -13.49 5.44
N PRO A 143 6.69 -13.51 6.05
CA PRO A 143 6.43 -14.29 7.26
C PRO A 143 6.63 -15.79 7.07
N ALA A 144 6.45 -16.32 5.85
CA ALA A 144 6.70 -17.74 5.55
C ALA A 144 8.19 -18.13 5.59
N ASN A 145 9.07 -17.13 5.60
CA ASN A 145 10.53 -17.28 5.66
C ASN A 145 11.08 -16.96 7.05
N ARG A 146 10.23 -16.76 8.06
CA ARG A 146 10.68 -16.58 9.43
C ARG A 146 10.82 -17.96 10.07
N PRO A 147 12.01 -18.34 10.57
CA PRO A 147 12.20 -19.61 11.27
C PRO A 147 11.39 -19.67 12.58
#